data_AF-A0A816SIS2-F1
#
_entry.id   AF-A0A816SIS2-F1
#
_cell.length_a   1.000
_cell.length_b   1.000
_cell.length_c   1.000
_cell.angle_alpha   90.00
_cell.angle_beta   90.00
_cell.angle_gamma   90.00
#
_symmetry.space_group_name_H-M   'P 1'
#
loop_
_entity.id
_entity.type
_entity.pdbx_description
1 polymer ?
#
loop_
_entity_poly.entity_id
_entity_poly.type
_entity_poly.pdbx_seq_one_letter_code
_entity_poly.pdbx_strand_id
1 'polypeptide(L)'
;MIQIISFITLFGLLIANYVSATWPKTSNDQVSGVHTTHHGAHEAGACELPKSSYAISYSVALGNIESLKHLKFRSELCGHVIQIDCGNGPLDVVITNSNLGGGLDLYASTWKRLTNGMSPGVTSCSAKLSTRNAFNFNGPRCYYKPDSPADNEYYRNVGLLNTNGRIVTSATIDNRSGEHRGTNPFFAFDFGRPISVDKQVVFTFEGGETHAVHLRDCEYQANKQMWS
;
A
#
# COMPACT_ATOMS: atom_id res chain seq x y z
N MET A 1 43.19 -62.94 10.76
CA MET A 1 41.74 -62.73 10.59
C MET A 1 41.38 -61.48 11.38
N ILE A 2 41.24 -60.33 10.72
CA ILE A 2 40.49 -59.14 11.19
C ILE A 2 40.28 -58.26 9.94
N GLN A 3 39.03 -57.83 9.79
CA GLN A 3 38.42 -57.26 8.59
C GLN A 3 38.78 -55.79 8.37
N ILE A 4 38.80 -55.44 7.09
CA ILE A 4 38.73 -54.09 6.52
C ILE A 4 37.33 -53.52 6.78
N ILE A 5 37.23 -52.29 7.29
CA ILE A 5 36.02 -51.46 7.16
C ILE A 5 36.43 -50.10 6.62
N SER A 6 36.17 -49.89 5.34
CA SER A 6 36.23 -48.60 4.65
C SER A 6 35.05 -47.73 5.09
N PHE A 7 35.34 -46.53 5.59
CA PHE A 7 34.33 -45.48 5.77
C PHE A 7 34.14 -44.74 4.45
N ILE A 8 32.96 -44.92 3.83
CA ILE A 8 32.48 -44.10 2.72
C ILE A 8 31.63 -42.98 3.32
N THR A 9 32.13 -41.76 3.25
CA THR A 9 31.41 -40.54 3.65
C THR A 9 30.46 -40.15 2.51
N LEU A 10 29.16 -40.30 2.74
CA LEU A 10 28.09 -39.94 1.82
C LEU A 10 27.90 -38.41 1.82
N PHE A 11 28.38 -37.70 0.80
CA PHE A 11 28.02 -36.30 0.56
C PHE A 11 26.61 -36.24 -0.03
N GLY A 12 25.62 -35.96 0.82
CA GLY A 12 24.27 -35.62 0.40
C GLY A 12 24.25 -34.24 -0.25
N LEU A 13 24.16 -34.22 -1.58
CA LEU A 13 23.94 -33.02 -2.37
C LEU A 13 22.49 -32.56 -2.14
N LEU A 14 22.28 -31.53 -1.32
CA LEU A 14 20.98 -30.90 -1.15
C LEU A 14 20.70 -30.06 -2.40
N ILE A 15 20.01 -30.64 -3.39
CA ILE A 15 19.45 -29.89 -4.51
C ILE A 15 18.27 -29.10 -3.95
N ALA A 16 18.53 -27.88 -3.49
CA ALA A 16 17.50 -26.89 -3.26
C ALA A 16 16.87 -26.60 -4.63
N ASN A 17 15.73 -27.24 -4.91
CA ASN A 17 14.87 -26.85 -6.02
C ASN A 17 14.43 -25.41 -5.77
N TYR A 18 15.17 -24.46 -6.35
CA TYR A 18 14.74 -23.08 -6.50
C TYR A 18 13.55 -23.12 -7.44
N VAL A 19 12.35 -23.33 -6.88
CA VAL A 19 11.12 -23.01 -7.57
C VAL A 19 11.10 -21.50 -7.64
N SER A 20 11.60 -20.96 -8.75
CA SER A 20 11.31 -19.58 -9.14
C SER A 20 9.79 -19.48 -9.23
N ALA A 21 9.15 -18.97 -8.18
CA ALA A 21 7.75 -18.60 -8.22
C ALA A 21 7.58 -17.67 -9.41
N THR A 22 6.90 -18.15 -10.45
CA THR A 22 6.52 -17.32 -11.59
C THR A 22 5.44 -16.37 -11.11
N TRP A 23 5.87 -15.17 -10.72
CA TRP A 23 5.01 -14.06 -10.33
C TRP A 23 3.94 -13.80 -11.40
N PRO A 24 2.67 -13.53 -11.05
CA PRO A 24 1.80 -12.86 -11.98
C PRO A 24 2.44 -11.50 -12.29
N LYS A 25 2.68 -11.28 -13.58
CA LYS A 25 3.38 -10.15 -14.19
C LYS A 25 2.60 -8.81 -14.09
N THR A 26 1.75 -8.65 -13.08
CA THR A 26 0.50 -7.87 -13.21
C THR A 26 0.45 -6.54 -12.46
N SER A 27 1.43 -6.15 -11.65
CA SER A 27 1.31 -4.89 -10.89
C SER A 27 1.51 -3.63 -11.75
N ASN A 28 2.14 -3.75 -12.93
CA ASN A 28 2.44 -2.60 -13.81
C ASN A 28 1.57 -2.55 -15.08
N ASP A 29 0.64 -3.49 -15.24
CA ASP A 29 -0.19 -3.53 -16.45
C ASP A 29 -1.18 -2.36 -16.46
N GLN A 30 -1.30 -1.69 -17.60
CA GLN A 30 -2.28 -0.64 -17.75
C GLN A 30 -3.69 -1.23 -17.90
N VAL A 31 -4.62 -0.75 -17.08
CA VAL A 31 -6.06 -0.93 -17.29
C VAL A 31 -6.59 0.25 -18.10
N SER A 32 -7.57 0.00 -18.96
CA SER A 32 -8.16 1.02 -19.86
C SER A 32 -9.66 0.86 -19.89
N GLY A 33 -10.38 1.91 -20.29
CA GLY A 33 -11.85 1.89 -20.30
C GLY A 33 -12.45 1.99 -18.90
N VAL A 34 -11.74 2.61 -17.95
CA VAL A 34 -12.17 2.69 -16.56
C VAL A 34 -13.20 3.82 -16.41
N HIS A 35 -14.39 3.47 -15.94
CA HIS A 35 -15.44 4.43 -15.61
C HIS A 35 -14.92 5.41 -14.55
N THR A 36 -14.97 6.70 -14.87
CA THR A 36 -14.34 7.73 -14.04
C THR A 36 -15.28 8.90 -13.82
N THR A 37 -15.50 9.26 -12.56
CA THR A 37 -16.41 10.32 -12.12
C THR A 37 -15.67 11.50 -11.50
N HIS A 38 -16.38 12.61 -11.31
CA HIS A 38 -15.90 13.79 -10.59
C HIS A 38 -16.31 13.72 -9.11
N HIS A 39 -15.32 13.82 -8.22
CA HIS A 39 -15.49 13.90 -6.78
C HIS A 39 -15.32 15.34 -6.27
N GLY A 40 -16.40 15.96 -5.82
CA GLY A 40 -16.42 17.36 -5.38
C GLY A 40 -16.11 17.58 -3.90
N ALA A 41 -15.47 16.63 -3.20
CA ALA A 41 -15.28 16.69 -1.76
C ALA A 41 -13.93 17.28 -1.32
N HIS A 42 -13.90 17.83 -0.11
CA HIS A 42 -12.68 18.14 0.62
C HIS A 42 -12.65 17.36 1.94
N GLU A 43 -11.80 16.34 2.02
CA GLU A 43 -11.88 15.34 3.09
C GLU A 43 -10.55 14.61 3.31
N ALA A 44 -10.45 13.89 4.43
CA ALA A 44 -9.31 13.01 4.69
C ALA A 44 -9.32 11.74 3.83
N GLY A 45 -10.50 11.33 3.37
CA GLY A 45 -10.74 10.07 2.69
C GLY A 45 -10.68 8.85 3.62
N ALA A 46 -11.23 7.73 3.17
CA ALA A 46 -11.31 6.50 3.95
C ALA A 46 -9.93 5.87 4.25
N CYS A 47 -8.90 6.20 3.46
CA CYS A 47 -7.54 5.73 3.70
C CYS A 47 -6.87 6.37 4.92
N GLU A 48 -7.41 7.48 5.44
CA GLU A 48 -6.94 8.12 6.68
C GLU A 48 -5.42 8.38 6.70
N LEU A 49 -4.87 8.83 5.58
CA LEU A 49 -3.43 8.99 5.41
C LEU A 49 -2.86 10.11 6.32
N PRO A 50 -1.62 9.98 6.81
CA PRO A 50 -1.03 10.94 7.73
C PRO A 50 -0.74 12.27 7.04
N LYS A 51 -0.96 13.39 7.74
CA LYS A 51 -0.47 14.70 7.29
C LYS A 51 1.05 14.67 7.23
N SER A 52 1.64 14.85 6.04
CA SER A 52 3.08 14.76 5.81
C SER A 52 3.49 15.55 4.55
N SER A 53 4.77 15.49 4.19
CA SER A 53 5.31 16.17 3.00
C SER A 53 5.11 15.33 1.74
N TYR A 54 3.91 15.40 1.17
CA TYR A 54 3.59 14.74 -0.10
C TYR A 54 4.27 15.44 -1.29
N ALA A 55 4.85 14.64 -2.20
CA ALA A 55 5.39 15.09 -3.48
C ALA A 55 4.29 15.18 -4.56
N ILE A 56 3.18 14.47 -4.35
CA ILE A 56 2.04 14.41 -5.27
C ILE A 56 0.84 15.06 -4.58
N SER A 57 0.28 16.10 -5.20
CA SER A 57 -0.85 16.87 -4.67
C SER A 57 -2.21 16.39 -5.16
N TYR A 58 -2.24 15.45 -6.11
CA TYR A 58 -3.48 14.96 -6.73
C TYR A 58 -3.92 13.65 -6.09
N SER A 59 -5.23 13.50 -5.95
CA SER A 59 -5.86 12.37 -5.25
C SER A 59 -6.99 11.74 -6.05
N VAL A 60 -7.33 10.50 -5.69
CA VAL A 60 -8.42 9.72 -6.28
C VAL A 60 -9.06 8.81 -5.23
N ALA A 61 -10.38 8.65 -5.31
CA ALA A 61 -11.07 7.55 -4.67
C ALA A 61 -11.10 6.36 -5.64
N LEU A 62 -10.61 5.20 -5.20
CA LEU A 62 -10.51 4.01 -6.04
C LEU A 62 -11.67 3.06 -5.74
N GLY A 63 -12.38 2.64 -6.77
CA GLY A 63 -13.48 1.70 -6.65
C GLY A 63 -13.09 0.25 -6.94
N ASN A 64 -14.08 -0.61 -7.17
CA ASN A 64 -13.86 -2.06 -7.28
C ASN A 64 -14.64 -2.72 -8.43
N ILE A 65 -15.06 -1.95 -9.43
CA ILE A 65 -15.68 -2.50 -10.66
C ILE A 65 -14.69 -3.33 -11.49
N GLU A 66 -15.23 -4.16 -12.39
CA GLU A 66 -14.46 -5.12 -13.16
C GLU A 66 -13.37 -4.49 -14.05
N SER A 67 -13.64 -3.31 -14.63
CA SER A 67 -12.68 -2.64 -15.52
C SER A 67 -11.36 -2.25 -14.83
N LEU A 68 -11.34 -2.18 -13.50
CA LEU A 68 -10.13 -1.94 -12.71
C LEU A 68 -9.23 -3.17 -12.59
N LYS A 69 -9.71 -4.40 -12.87
CA LYS A 69 -8.93 -5.64 -12.82
C LYS A 69 -8.12 -5.79 -11.52
N HIS A 70 -6.79 -5.73 -11.60
CA HIS A 70 -5.87 -5.85 -10.45
C HIS A 70 -5.77 -4.55 -9.62
N LEU A 71 -6.28 -3.43 -10.14
CA LEU A 71 -6.41 -2.16 -9.40
C LEU A 71 -7.77 -2.04 -8.71
N LYS A 72 -8.55 -3.11 -8.57
CA LYS A 72 -9.74 -3.07 -7.72
C LYS A 72 -9.33 -2.67 -6.30
N PHE A 73 -10.11 -1.79 -5.70
CA PHE A 73 -9.84 -1.27 -4.37
C PHE A 73 -9.69 -2.41 -3.37
N ARG A 74 -8.60 -2.32 -2.62
CA ARG A 74 -8.28 -3.07 -1.41
C ARG A 74 -7.50 -2.14 -0.49
N SER A 75 -7.61 -2.29 0.81
CA SER A 75 -7.02 -1.36 1.79
C SER A 75 -5.50 -1.23 1.63
N GLU A 76 -4.84 -2.26 1.11
CA GLU A 76 -3.41 -2.32 0.81
C GLU A 76 -2.98 -1.36 -0.31
N LEU A 77 -3.92 -0.86 -1.13
CA LEU A 77 -3.64 0.14 -2.16
C LEU A 77 -3.72 1.58 -1.63
N CYS A 78 -4.20 1.80 -0.41
CA CYS A 78 -4.23 3.13 0.18
C CYS A 78 -2.82 3.74 0.29
N GLY A 79 -2.67 5.00 -0.13
CA GLY A 79 -1.39 5.71 -0.13
C GLY A 79 -0.44 5.32 -1.27
N HIS A 80 -0.79 4.33 -2.09
CA HIS A 80 -0.07 4.07 -3.33
C HIS A 80 -0.36 5.15 -4.38
N VAL A 81 0.59 5.28 -5.30
CA VAL A 81 0.48 6.16 -6.46
C VAL A 81 -0.01 5.34 -7.65
N ILE A 82 -1.03 5.84 -8.34
CA ILE A 82 -1.41 5.35 -9.66
C ILE A 82 -1.24 6.47 -10.68
N GLN A 83 -0.85 6.10 -11.89
CA GLN A 83 -0.80 7.00 -13.01
C GLN A 83 -2.09 6.86 -13.80
N ILE A 84 -2.84 7.95 -13.95
CA ILE A 84 -4.13 8.00 -14.67
C ILE A 84 -3.96 8.84 -15.93
N ASP A 85 -4.58 8.44 -17.04
CA ASP A 85 -4.70 9.26 -18.25
C ASP A 85 -6.13 9.17 -18.81
N CYS A 86 -6.78 10.33 -18.98
CA CYS A 86 -8.11 10.48 -19.55
C CYS A 86 -8.08 11.13 -20.94
N GLY A 87 -6.95 11.06 -21.64
CA GLY A 87 -6.73 11.63 -22.98
C GLY A 87 -5.94 12.95 -22.99
N ASN A 88 -5.51 13.46 -21.83
CA ASN A 88 -4.79 14.73 -21.69
C ASN A 88 -3.42 14.57 -20.99
N GLY A 89 -2.84 13.39 -21.20
CA GLY A 89 -1.54 12.99 -20.68
C GLY A 89 -1.61 12.42 -19.27
N PRO A 90 -0.63 11.56 -18.91
CA PRO A 90 -0.61 10.88 -17.63
C PRO A 90 -0.42 11.85 -16.46
N LEU A 91 -1.09 11.56 -15.35
CA LEU A 91 -0.94 12.23 -14.07
C LEU A 91 -0.77 11.19 -12.97
N ASP A 92 0.26 11.37 -12.14
CA ASP A 92 0.39 10.57 -10.93
C ASP A 92 -0.52 11.13 -9.83
N VAL A 93 -1.28 10.24 -9.20
CA VAL A 93 -2.25 10.57 -8.15
C VAL A 93 -2.11 9.58 -6.99
N VAL A 94 -2.38 10.03 -5.78
CA VAL A 94 -2.39 9.18 -4.59
C VAL A 94 -3.78 8.59 -4.40
N ILE A 95 -3.88 7.30 -4.07
CA ILE A 95 -5.14 6.66 -3.66
C ILE A 95 -5.42 7.06 -2.21
N THR A 96 -6.48 7.83 -1.99
CA THR A 96 -6.79 8.46 -0.69
C THR A 96 -8.14 8.04 -0.13
N ASN A 97 -9.01 7.48 -0.96
CA ASN A 97 -10.35 7.09 -0.56
C ASN A 97 -10.80 5.83 -1.34
N SER A 98 -11.91 5.24 -0.92
CA SER A 98 -12.59 4.18 -1.65
C SER A 98 -13.82 4.73 -2.39
N ASN A 99 -14.13 4.13 -3.53
CA ASN A 99 -15.36 4.38 -4.30
C ASN A 99 -16.06 3.03 -4.55
N LEU A 100 -16.44 2.34 -3.47
CA LEU A 100 -16.99 0.98 -3.56
C LEU A 100 -18.26 0.95 -4.42
N GLY A 101 -18.31 0.02 -5.38
CA GLY A 101 -19.35 -0.07 -6.40
C GLY A 101 -19.08 0.78 -7.66
N GLY A 102 -18.09 1.67 -7.61
CA GLY A 102 -17.70 2.55 -8.72
C GLY A 102 -16.33 2.24 -9.31
N GLY A 103 -15.89 3.11 -10.22
CA GLY A 103 -14.56 3.10 -10.81
C GLY A 103 -13.64 4.10 -10.13
N LEU A 104 -13.01 4.99 -10.91
CA LEU A 104 -12.19 6.08 -10.36
C LEU A 104 -13.09 7.26 -10.01
N ASP A 105 -12.93 7.86 -8.84
CA ASP A 105 -13.57 9.14 -8.50
C ASP A 105 -12.50 10.21 -8.29
N LEU A 106 -12.36 11.09 -9.28
CA LEU A 106 -11.28 12.07 -9.32
C LEU A 106 -11.67 13.29 -8.51
N TYR A 107 -10.88 13.63 -7.50
CA TYR A 107 -11.00 14.90 -6.78
C TYR A 107 -10.96 16.09 -7.75
N ALA A 108 -11.58 17.21 -7.40
CA ALA A 108 -11.81 18.33 -8.31
C ALA A 108 -10.53 18.84 -8.99
N SER A 109 -9.41 18.91 -8.25
CA SER A 109 -8.11 19.30 -8.82
C SER A 109 -7.59 18.28 -9.84
N THR A 110 -7.71 16.98 -9.52
CA THR A 110 -7.35 15.85 -10.37
C THR A 110 -8.21 15.79 -11.64
N TRP A 111 -9.53 15.92 -11.49
CA TRP A 111 -10.48 15.95 -12.61
C TRP A 111 -10.15 17.07 -13.58
N LYS A 112 -9.99 18.29 -13.07
CA LYS A 112 -9.66 19.46 -13.89
C LYS A 112 -8.39 19.22 -14.71
N ARG A 113 -7.36 18.63 -14.10
CA ARG A 113 -6.08 18.35 -14.76
C ARG A 113 -6.17 17.27 -15.83
N LEU A 114 -6.90 16.18 -15.57
CA LEU A 114 -6.96 15.01 -16.47
C LEU A 114 -7.98 15.15 -17.59
N THR A 115 -9.02 15.97 -17.41
CA THR A 115 -10.08 16.19 -18.40
C THR A 115 -9.93 17.51 -19.16
N ASN A 116 -8.85 18.26 -18.93
CA ASN A 116 -8.67 19.61 -19.48
C ASN A 116 -9.84 20.56 -19.12
N GLY A 117 -10.32 20.48 -17.87
CA GLY A 117 -11.34 21.37 -17.35
C GLY A 117 -12.77 21.11 -17.84
N MET A 118 -13.10 19.88 -18.25
CA MET A 118 -14.50 19.52 -18.52
C MET A 118 -15.38 19.76 -17.29
N SER A 119 -16.66 20.08 -17.54
CA SER A 119 -17.67 20.15 -16.47
C SER A 119 -17.74 18.82 -15.70
N PRO A 120 -18.08 18.84 -14.39
CA PRO A 120 -18.27 17.63 -13.59
C PRO A 120 -19.20 16.62 -14.28
N GLY A 121 -18.81 15.35 -14.31
CA GLY A 121 -19.57 14.31 -15.00
C GLY A 121 -18.84 12.97 -15.01
N VAL A 122 -18.92 12.27 -16.15
CA VAL A 122 -18.33 10.94 -16.36
C VAL A 122 -17.40 10.98 -17.57
N THR A 123 -16.27 10.30 -17.46
CA THR A 123 -15.38 10.02 -18.60
C THR A 123 -14.80 8.60 -18.50
N SER A 124 -13.97 8.23 -19.46
CA SER A 124 -13.24 6.97 -19.50
C SER A 124 -11.74 7.26 -19.44
N CYS A 125 -11.04 6.57 -18.53
CA CYS A 125 -9.61 6.75 -18.34
C CYS A 125 -8.87 5.41 -18.41
N SER A 126 -7.54 5.51 -18.49
CA SER A 126 -6.62 4.41 -18.22
C SER A 126 -5.89 4.65 -16.90
N ALA A 127 -5.47 3.57 -16.25
CA ALA A 127 -4.72 3.63 -15.00
C ALA A 127 -3.68 2.52 -14.91
N LYS A 128 -2.61 2.74 -14.16
CA LYS A 128 -1.63 1.71 -13.78
C LYS A 128 -0.99 2.07 -12.43
N LEU A 129 -0.51 1.07 -11.70
CA LEU A 129 0.29 1.33 -10.51
C LEU A 129 1.59 2.03 -10.89
N SER A 130 2.02 2.98 -10.06
CA SER A 130 3.25 3.73 -10.23
C SER A 130 4.24 3.35 -9.14
N THR A 131 5.52 3.35 -9.48
CA THR A 131 6.60 3.21 -8.50
C THR A 131 7.01 4.57 -7.92
N ARG A 132 6.45 5.69 -8.40
CA ARG A 132 6.80 7.02 -7.88
C ARG A 132 6.54 7.13 -6.38
N ASN A 133 7.43 7.84 -5.70
CA ASN A 133 7.24 8.18 -4.29
C ASN A 133 6.06 9.14 -4.15
N ALA A 134 5.15 8.83 -3.21
CA ALA A 134 4.06 9.74 -2.86
C ALA A 134 4.56 10.94 -2.06
N PHE A 135 5.73 10.82 -1.41
CA PHE A 135 6.31 11.80 -0.50
C PHE A 135 7.61 12.40 -1.03
N ASN A 136 8.02 13.56 -0.47
CA ASN A 136 9.27 14.26 -0.80
C ASN A 136 10.54 13.59 -0.23
N PHE A 137 10.43 12.36 0.26
CA PHE A 137 11.55 11.57 0.75
C PHE A 137 11.61 10.21 0.02
N ASN A 138 12.79 9.60 0.07
CA ASN A 138 13.02 8.31 -0.58
C ASN A 138 12.74 7.14 0.37
N GLY A 139 12.17 6.09 -0.20
CA GLY A 139 12.03 4.79 0.45
C GLY A 139 10.87 4.67 1.44
N PRO A 140 10.62 3.44 1.92
CA PRO A 140 9.51 3.15 2.81
C PRO A 140 9.62 3.89 4.14
N ARG A 141 8.48 4.25 4.72
CA ARG A 141 8.41 4.86 6.05
C ARG A 141 7.23 4.32 6.85
N CYS A 142 7.52 3.93 8.08
CA CYS A 142 6.49 3.49 9.01
C CYS A 142 5.78 4.70 9.62
N TYR A 143 4.46 4.63 9.70
CA TYR A 143 3.63 5.62 10.36
C TYR A 143 2.69 4.93 11.35
N TYR A 144 2.48 5.56 12.49
CA TYR A 144 1.29 5.32 13.30
C TYR A 144 0.05 5.85 12.56
N LYS A 145 -1.06 5.13 12.69
CA LYS A 145 -2.35 5.59 12.16
C LYS A 145 -2.71 6.94 12.78
N PRO A 146 -3.08 7.96 12.00
CA PRO A 146 -3.64 9.20 12.54
C PRO A 146 -4.85 8.93 13.44
N ASP A 147 -5.01 9.75 14.47
CA ASP A 147 -6.00 9.61 15.55
C ASP A 147 -5.85 8.33 16.43
N SER A 148 -4.85 7.48 16.18
CA SER A 148 -4.53 6.35 17.08
C SER A 148 -3.52 6.80 18.16
N PRO A 149 -3.69 6.41 19.43
CA PRO A 149 -2.71 6.72 20.47
C PRO A 149 -1.38 5.97 20.20
N ALA A 150 -0.29 6.70 19.99
CA ALA A 150 1.04 6.12 19.79
C ALA A 150 1.71 5.68 21.10
N ASP A 151 1.24 6.19 22.24
CA ASP A 151 1.73 5.91 23.59
C ASP A 151 1.04 4.71 24.26
N ASN A 152 -0.07 4.20 23.70
CA ASN A 152 -0.78 3.05 24.25
C ASN A 152 -0.03 1.73 23.97
N GLU A 153 0.68 1.20 24.96
CA GLU A 153 1.43 -0.05 24.81
C GLU A 153 0.58 -1.29 24.58
N TYR A 154 -0.71 -1.26 24.89
CA TYR A 154 -1.62 -2.38 24.65
C TYR A 154 -2.23 -2.36 23.24
N TYR A 155 -2.03 -1.28 22.48
CA TYR A 155 -2.58 -1.10 21.15
C TYR A 155 -1.60 -0.37 20.23
N ARG A 156 -1.11 -1.05 19.19
CA ARG A 156 -0.33 -0.42 18.13
C ARG A 156 -1.13 -0.45 16.84
N ASN A 157 -1.12 0.65 16.09
CA ASN A 157 -1.75 0.71 14.79
C ASN A 157 -0.80 1.41 13.82
N VAL A 158 -0.12 0.64 12.98
CA VAL A 158 0.98 1.11 12.15
C VAL A 158 0.89 0.60 10.72
N GLY A 159 1.42 1.38 9.78
CA GLY A 159 1.43 1.07 8.35
C GLY A 159 2.74 1.51 7.73
N LEU A 160 3.11 0.87 6.62
CA LEU A 160 4.31 1.19 5.86
C LEU A 160 3.92 1.85 4.54
N LEU A 161 4.29 3.12 4.36
CA LEU A 161 3.96 3.92 3.18
C LEU A 161 5.21 4.20 2.35
N ASN A 162 5.03 4.78 1.16
CA ASN A 162 6.12 5.14 0.24
C ASN A 162 6.98 3.96 -0.22
N THR A 163 6.34 2.84 -0.51
CA THR A 163 6.99 1.54 -0.75
C THR A 163 7.49 1.33 -2.18
N ASN A 164 7.56 2.41 -2.99
CA ASN A 164 7.99 2.37 -4.40
C ASN A 164 7.15 1.39 -5.23
N GLY A 165 5.82 1.39 -5.02
CA GLY A 165 4.88 0.50 -5.72
C GLY A 165 4.74 -0.92 -5.15
N ARG A 166 5.51 -1.29 -4.11
CA ARG A 166 5.40 -2.61 -3.47
C ARG A 166 4.24 -2.64 -2.48
N ILE A 167 3.25 -3.49 -2.73
CA ILE A 167 2.03 -3.57 -1.93
C ILE A 167 2.31 -4.39 -0.68
N VAL A 168 2.02 -3.83 0.49
CA VAL A 168 2.15 -4.50 1.80
C VAL A 168 0.89 -5.30 2.05
N THR A 169 1.02 -6.61 2.27
CA THR A 169 -0.11 -7.53 2.43
C THR A 169 -0.30 -8.03 3.85
N SER A 170 0.74 -7.93 4.70
CA SER A 170 0.62 -8.26 6.11
C SER A 170 1.70 -7.56 6.95
N ALA A 171 1.46 -7.51 8.25
CA ALA A 171 2.43 -7.05 9.22
C ALA A 171 2.40 -7.95 10.46
N THR A 172 3.55 -8.23 11.05
CA THR A 172 3.67 -9.06 12.26
C THR A 172 4.56 -8.41 13.31
N ILE A 173 4.28 -8.69 14.58
CA ILE A 173 5.15 -8.37 15.73
C ILE A 173 5.30 -9.66 16.54
N ASP A 174 6.54 -10.10 16.81
CA ASP A 174 6.82 -11.39 17.47
C ASP A 174 6.06 -12.57 16.82
N ASN A 175 6.04 -12.63 15.49
CA ASN A 175 5.32 -13.62 14.67
C ASN A 175 3.79 -13.66 14.86
N ARG A 176 3.20 -12.62 15.46
CA ARG A 176 1.75 -12.46 15.58
C ARG A 176 1.25 -11.42 14.58
N SER A 177 0.25 -11.79 13.80
CA SER A 177 -0.33 -10.92 12.77
C SER A 177 -1.06 -9.72 13.36
N GLY A 178 -0.91 -8.58 12.70
CA GLY A 178 -1.82 -7.45 12.86
C GLY A 178 -3.02 -7.59 11.93
N GLU A 179 -4.07 -6.82 12.19
CA GLU A 179 -5.34 -6.88 11.48
C GLU A 179 -5.64 -5.55 10.78
N HIS A 180 -6.13 -5.61 9.54
CA HIS A 180 -6.76 -4.44 8.92
C HIS A 180 -8.12 -4.18 9.58
N ARG A 181 -8.25 -3.03 10.24
CA ARG A 181 -9.49 -2.57 10.86
C ARG A 181 -9.98 -1.31 10.14
N GLY A 182 -10.60 -1.52 8.99
CA GLY A 182 -11.17 -0.47 8.15
C GLY A 182 -10.54 -0.37 6.76
N THR A 183 -10.81 0.75 6.10
CA THR A 183 -10.48 1.04 4.70
C THR A 183 -9.14 1.78 4.58
N ASN A 184 -8.14 1.40 5.38
CA ASN A 184 -6.88 2.13 5.54
C ASN A 184 -5.67 1.19 5.55
N PRO A 185 -4.44 1.69 5.28
CA PRO A 185 -3.26 0.85 5.08
C PRO A 185 -2.59 0.41 6.39
N PHE A 186 -3.26 0.56 7.53
CA PHE A 186 -2.66 0.30 8.85
C PHE A 186 -3.12 -1.05 9.42
N PHE A 187 -2.21 -1.68 10.16
CA PHE A 187 -2.42 -2.94 10.86
C PHE A 187 -2.52 -2.69 12.36
N ALA A 188 -3.63 -3.11 12.95
CA ALA A 188 -3.89 -3.05 14.38
C ALA A 188 -3.29 -4.26 15.10
N PHE A 189 -2.68 -4.03 16.26
CA PHE A 189 -2.06 -5.02 17.13
C PHE A 189 -2.53 -4.81 18.57
N ASP A 190 -3.34 -5.73 19.09
CA ASP A 190 -3.88 -5.73 20.46
C ASP A 190 -3.80 -7.14 21.08
N PHE A 191 -2.60 -7.47 21.55
CA PHE A 191 -2.27 -8.82 21.97
C PHE A 191 -2.68 -9.19 23.40
N GLY A 192 -3.44 -8.33 24.08
CA GLY A 192 -3.79 -8.46 25.50
C GLY A 192 -2.59 -8.28 26.46
N ARG A 193 -1.46 -7.75 25.96
CA ARG A 193 -0.24 -7.49 26.73
C ARG A 193 0.50 -6.28 26.16
N PRO A 194 1.34 -5.58 26.96
CA PRO A 194 2.18 -4.50 26.48
C PRO A 194 3.08 -4.89 25.30
N ILE A 195 3.17 -3.98 24.34
CA ILE A 195 4.04 -4.05 23.16
C ILE A 195 5.02 -2.89 23.27
N SER A 196 6.24 -3.22 23.71
CA SER A 196 7.34 -2.25 23.82
C SER A 196 7.63 -1.59 22.46
N VAL A 197 7.94 -0.29 22.48
CA VAL A 197 8.37 0.47 21.28
C VAL A 197 9.68 -0.05 20.68
N ASP A 198 10.42 -0.86 21.44
CA ASP A 198 11.66 -1.51 21.01
C ASP A 198 11.40 -2.74 20.14
N LYS A 199 10.15 -3.19 20.02
CA LYS A 199 9.77 -4.30 19.14
C LYS A 199 9.80 -3.89 17.68
N GLN A 200 10.11 -4.85 16.82
CA GLN A 200 10.03 -4.68 15.38
C GLN A 200 8.67 -5.11 14.86
N VAL A 201 8.10 -4.29 13.98
CA VAL A 201 7.06 -4.69 13.05
C VAL A 201 7.73 -5.16 11.77
N VAL A 202 7.35 -6.35 11.31
CA VAL A 202 7.81 -6.94 10.05
C VAL A 202 6.66 -6.88 9.05
N PHE A 203 6.80 -6.00 8.07
CA PHE A 203 5.87 -5.89 6.95
C PHE A 203 6.26 -6.88 5.85
N THR A 204 5.28 -7.57 5.27
CA THR A 204 5.47 -8.48 4.14
C THR A 204 4.80 -7.90 2.91
N PHE A 205 5.53 -7.86 1.80
CA PHE A 205 4.99 -7.43 0.51
C PHE A 205 4.28 -8.58 -0.21
N GLU A 206 3.44 -8.27 -1.20
CA GLU A 206 2.79 -9.27 -2.08
C GLU A 206 3.82 -10.21 -2.76
N GLY A 207 5.06 -9.72 -2.90
CA GLY A 207 6.23 -10.46 -3.38
C GLY A 207 6.93 -11.36 -2.35
N GLY A 208 6.41 -11.50 -1.13
CA GLY A 208 7.05 -12.25 -0.04
C GLY A 208 8.31 -11.61 0.56
N GLU A 209 8.90 -10.59 -0.07
CA GLU A 209 9.94 -9.75 0.53
C GLU A 209 9.40 -9.11 1.82
N THR A 210 10.26 -8.94 2.82
CA THR A 210 9.90 -8.31 4.08
C THR A 210 10.69 -7.02 4.34
N HIS A 211 10.10 -6.14 5.15
CA HIS A 211 10.73 -4.92 5.64
C HIS A 211 10.44 -4.78 7.14
N ALA A 212 11.51 -4.71 7.95
CA ALA A 212 11.41 -4.62 9.40
C ALA A 212 11.75 -3.20 9.88
N VAL A 213 10.93 -2.66 10.79
CA VAL A 213 11.12 -1.33 11.40
C VAL A 213 10.81 -1.43 12.89
N HIS A 214 11.57 -0.75 13.76
CA HIS A 214 11.17 -0.67 15.17
C HIS A 214 9.97 0.26 15.33
N LEU A 215 9.07 -0.07 16.25
CA LEU A 215 7.92 0.79 16.55
C LEU A 215 8.34 2.20 16.95
N ARG A 216 9.45 2.35 17.69
CA ARG A 216 10.02 3.65 18.06
C ARG A 216 10.40 4.54 16.86
N ASP A 217 10.66 3.94 15.71
CA ASP A 217 11.06 4.63 14.48
C ASP A 217 9.86 4.95 13.58
N CYS A 218 8.66 4.50 13.94
CA CYS A 218 7.44 4.85 13.23
C CYS A 218 7.03 6.29 13.55
N GLU A 219 6.77 7.08 12.50
CA GLU A 219 6.38 8.47 12.67
C GLU A 219 4.94 8.59 13.20
N TYR A 220 4.75 9.50 14.16
CA TYR A 220 3.43 9.85 14.64
C TYR A 220 2.98 11.19 14.07
N GLN A 221 1.86 11.17 13.35
CA GLN A 221 1.18 12.37 12.86
C GLN A 221 -0.25 12.36 13.39
N ALA A 222 -0.56 13.28 14.31
CA ALA A 222 -1.88 13.34 14.92
C ALA A 222 -2.98 13.65 13.90
N ASN A 223 -2.66 14.42 12.85
CA ASN A 223 -3.63 14.87 11.86
C ASN A 223 -3.60 14.03 10.59
N LYS A 224 -4.77 13.89 9.96
CA LYS A 224 -4.93 13.33 8.62
C LYS A 224 -4.59 14.36 7.54
N GLN A 225 -4.11 13.88 6.39
CA GLN A 225 -3.97 14.70 5.19
C GLN A 225 -5.36 14.92 4.58
N MET A 226 -5.70 16.18 4.31
CA MET A 226 -6.93 16.55 3.60
C MET A 226 -6.66 16.67 2.10
N TRP A 227 -7.62 16.26 1.27
CA TRP A 227 -7.51 16.17 -0.18
C TRP A 227 -8.66 16.92 -0.87
N SER A 228 -8.45 17.42 -2.10
CA SER A 228 -9.43 18.24 -2.87
C SER A 228 -9.19 18.18 -4.37
#